data_AF-A0A6M3KTS8-F1
#
_entry.id   AF-A0A6M3KTS8-F1
#
_cell.length_a   1.000
_cell.length_b   1.000
_cell.length_c   1.000
_cell.angle_alpha   90.00
_cell.angle_beta   90.00
_cell.angle_gamma   90.00
#
_symmetry.space_group_name_H-M   'P 1'
#
loop_
_entity.id
_entity.type
_entity.pdbx_description
1 polymer ?
#
loop_
_entity_poly.entity_id
_entity_poly.type
_entity_poly.pdbx_seq_one_letter_code
_entity_poly.pdbx_strand_id
1 'polypeptide(L)'
;MAVVFANNEIANRGKPVHNNGTVDTSGTEITLDDESGFIFLQNLDTGRDLLVSLDGGTTFITIRPMSARSFQWARLSTVTLKSSVSTVSYEMIYSIDGVQA
;
A
#
# COMPACT_ATOMS: atom_id res chain seq x y z
N MET A 1 -6.08 14.68 0.27
CA MET A 1 -5.53 13.53 -0.47
C MET A 1 -4.02 13.64 -0.45
N ALA A 2 -3.36 12.88 0.42
CA ALA A 2 -1.91 12.78 0.42
C ALA A 2 -1.52 11.70 -0.60
N VAL A 3 -0.66 12.03 -1.55
CA VAL A 3 -0.11 11.08 -2.52
C VAL A 3 1.29 10.73 -2.04
N VAL A 4 1.54 9.45 -1.80
CA VAL A 4 2.88 8.95 -1.50
C VAL A 4 3.46 8.42 -2.81
N PHE A 5 4.44 9.12 -3.36
CA PHE A 5 5.15 8.65 -4.54
C PHE A 5 6.16 7.57 -4.12
N ALA A 6 5.97 6.34 -4.60
CA ALA A 6 6.96 5.29 -4.42
C ALA A 6 8.23 5.50 -5.26
N ASN A 7 8.17 6.43 -6.22
CA ASN A 7 9.13 6.55 -7.31
C ASN A 7 10.15 7.66 -7.13
N ASN A 8 10.40 8.11 -5.90
CA ASN A 8 11.56 8.98 -5.70
C ASN A 8 12.82 8.10 -5.68
N GLU A 9 13.38 7.98 -6.89
CA GLU A 9 14.64 7.39 -7.31
C GLU A 9 14.58 5.94 -7.84
N ILE A 10 14.91 5.80 -9.13
CA ILE A 10 15.40 4.57 -9.78
C ILE A 10 16.40 3.80 -8.87
N ALA A 11 17.10 4.49 -7.98
CA ALA A 11 18.01 3.95 -6.97
C ALA A 11 17.40 2.95 -5.97
N ASN A 12 16.05 2.93 -5.85
CA ASN A 12 15.32 2.07 -4.92
C ASN A 12 14.63 0.87 -5.59
N ARG A 13 14.73 0.71 -6.91
CA ARG A 13 14.24 -0.51 -7.58
C ARG A 13 14.95 -1.74 -7.02
N GLY A 14 14.18 -2.79 -6.74
CA GLY A 14 14.66 -4.03 -6.12
C GLY A 14 15.04 -3.90 -4.64
N LYS A 15 14.82 -2.74 -4.00
CA LYS A 15 15.03 -2.55 -2.56
C LYS A 15 13.69 -2.36 -1.87
N PRO A 16 13.44 -3.06 -0.75
CA PRO A 16 12.29 -2.78 0.09
C PRO A 16 12.34 -1.34 0.63
N VAL A 17 11.26 -0.60 0.41
CA VAL A 17 11.00 0.72 0.97
C VAL A 17 9.97 0.57 2.08
N HIS A 18 10.26 1.17 3.23
CA HIS A 18 9.40 1.14 4.41
C HIS A 18 8.71 2.50 4.56
N ASN A 19 7.37 2.48 4.58
CA ASN A 19 6.51 3.64 4.77
C ASN A 19 5.46 3.33 5.83
N ASN A 20 5.44 4.13 6.90
CA ASN A 20 4.42 4.03 7.94
C ASN A 20 3.52 5.26 7.87
N GLY A 21 2.27 5.09 8.26
CA GLY A 21 1.34 6.21 8.19
C GLY A 21 0.00 5.91 8.81
N THR A 22 -0.92 6.85 8.57
CA THR A 22 -2.31 6.75 8.97
C THR A 22 -3.20 7.02 7.77
N VAL A 23 -4.30 6.29 7.63
CA VAL A 23 -5.35 6.57 6.65
C VAL A 23 -6.68 6.80 7.35
N ASP A 24 -7.52 7.66 6.79
CA ASP A 24 -8.89 7.86 7.22
C ASP A 24 -9.88 7.41 6.13
N THR A 25 -11.11 7.92 6.17
CA THR A 25 -12.14 7.61 5.18
C THR A 25 -11.92 8.27 3.81
N SER A 26 -11.09 9.29 3.72
CA SER A 26 -10.73 9.96 2.46
C SER A 26 -9.75 9.15 1.62
N GLY A 27 -9.01 8.25 2.26
CA GLY A 27 -8.04 7.37 1.62
C GLY A 27 -6.71 8.05 1.26
N THR A 28 -5.71 7.21 1.00
CA THR A 28 -4.36 7.59 0.58
C THR A 28 -4.00 6.76 -0.64
N GLU A 29 -3.43 7.41 -1.64
CA GLU A 29 -2.96 6.75 -2.85
C GLU A 29 -1.44 6.63 -2.83
N ILE A 30 -0.97 5.47 -3.27
CA ILE A 30 0.42 5.16 -3.48
C ILE A 30 0.58 4.83 -4.96
N THR A 31 1.38 5.63 -5.66
CA THR A 31 1.61 5.45 -7.10
C THR A 31 2.87 4.60 -7.32
N LEU A 32 2.74 3.55 -8.15
CA LEU A 32 3.73 2.51 -8.43
C LEU A 32 4.09 2.38 -9.93
N ASP A 33 3.57 3.27 -10.80
CA ASP A 33 3.92 3.40 -12.22
C ASP A 33 3.83 2.14 -13.11
N ASP A 34 2.86 1.24 -12.87
CA ASP A 34 2.58 0.05 -13.69
C ASP A 34 3.73 -1.00 -13.70
N GLU A 35 4.33 -1.19 -12.53
CA GLU A 35 5.46 -2.09 -12.34
C GLU A 35 5.02 -3.38 -11.63
N SER A 36 5.88 -4.41 -11.62
CA SER A 36 5.72 -5.60 -10.78
C SER A 36 6.36 -5.39 -9.41
N GLY A 37 5.97 -6.20 -8.42
CA GLY A 37 6.59 -6.13 -7.11
C GLY A 37 5.82 -6.82 -6.01
N PHE A 38 6.17 -6.47 -4.77
CA PHE A 38 5.49 -6.91 -3.57
C PHE A 38 5.16 -5.74 -2.63
N ILE A 39 4.10 -5.91 -1.85
CA ILE A 39 3.69 -5.02 -0.77
C ILE A 39 3.30 -5.88 0.41
N PHE A 40 3.81 -5.52 1.57
CA PHE A 40 3.41 -6.01 2.85
C PHE A 40 2.72 -4.86 3.58
N LEU A 41 1.53 -5.11 4.08
CA LEU A 41 0.73 -4.14 4.82
C LEU A 41 0.32 -4.75 6.15
N GLN A 42 0.59 -4.03 7.22
CA GLN A 42 0.16 -4.37 8.56
C GLN A 42 -0.78 -3.30 9.09
N ASN A 43 -1.95 -3.74 9.54
CA ASN A 43 -2.87 -2.91 10.29
C ASN A 43 -2.41 -2.86 11.76
N LEU A 44 -2.07 -1.66 12.24
CA LEU A 44 -1.59 -1.43 13.60
C LEU A 44 -2.72 -0.98 14.54
N ASP A 45 -3.94 -0.79 14.03
CA ASP A 45 -5.11 -0.48 14.85
C ASP A 45 -5.65 -1.75 15.52
N THR A 46 -6.19 -1.59 16.72
CA THR A 46 -6.69 -2.67 17.59
C THR A 46 -8.17 -2.97 17.44
N GLY A 47 -8.94 -2.11 16.76
CA GLY A 47 -10.40 -2.23 16.66
C GLY A 47 -10.99 -1.91 15.29
N ARG A 48 -10.20 -1.43 14.32
CA ARG A 48 -10.68 -1.00 13.00
C ARG A 48 -9.98 -1.73 11.88
N ASP A 49 -10.75 -1.99 10.82
CA ASP A 49 -10.24 -2.59 9.60
C ASP A 49 -9.47 -1.55 8.76
N LEU A 50 -8.35 -1.99 8.18
CA LEU A 50 -7.66 -1.32 7.08
C LEU A 50 -8.19 -1.90 5.76
N LEU A 51 -8.58 -1.04 4.83
CA LEU A 51 -9.06 -1.42 3.51
C LEU A 51 -7.99 -1.09 2.47
N VAL A 52 -7.66 -2.08 1.65
CA VAL A 52 -6.60 -1.99 0.63
C VAL A 52 -7.20 -2.29 -0.73
N SER A 53 -6.97 -1.43 -1.70
CA SER A 53 -7.28 -1.68 -3.10
C SER A 53 -6.00 -1.72 -3.92
N LEU A 54 -5.92 -2.72 -4.80
CA LEU A 54 -4.85 -2.87 -5.80
C LEU A 54 -5.35 -2.54 -7.22
N ASP A 55 -6.52 -1.93 -7.33
CA ASP A 55 -7.18 -1.62 -8.61
C ASP A 55 -7.69 -0.16 -8.63
N GLY A 56 -6.97 0.73 -7.96
CA GLY A 56 -7.28 2.16 -7.91
C GLY A 56 -8.57 2.52 -7.19
N GLY A 57 -9.02 1.68 -6.25
CA GLY A 57 -10.19 1.91 -5.40
C GLY A 57 -11.47 1.26 -5.88
N THR A 58 -11.42 0.33 -6.85
CA THR A 58 -12.61 -0.37 -7.36
C THR A 58 -13.05 -1.49 -6.42
N THR A 59 -12.11 -2.34 -6.00
CA THR A 59 -12.33 -3.42 -5.04
C THR A 59 -11.43 -3.24 -3.82
N PHE A 60 -11.94 -3.63 -2.66
CA PHE A 60 -11.21 -3.50 -1.39
C PHE A 60 -11.08 -4.84 -0.70
N ILE A 61 -9.86 -5.11 -0.25
CA ILE A 61 -9.47 -6.23 0.58
C ILE A 61 -9.35 -5.73 2.02
N THR A 62 -9.98 -6.45 2.94
CA THR A 62 -9.94 -6.12 4.37
C THR A 62 -8.73 -6.74 5.05
N ILE A 63 -7.94 -5.90 5.74
CA ILE A 63 -6.94 -6.31 6.71
C ILE A 63 -7.49 -6.01 8.11
N ARG A 64 -7.78 -7.09 8.85
CA ARG A 64 -8.34 -7.04 10.20
C ARG A 64 -7.40 -6.33 11.19
N PRO A 65 -7.91 -5.87 12.35
CA PRO A 65 -7.08 -5.27 13.40
C PRO A 65 -5.89 -6.18 13.77
N MET A 66 -4.74 -5.57 14.04
CA MET A 66 -3.51 -6.26 14.45
C MET A 66 -3.09 -7.40 13.51
N SER A 67 -3.46 -7.34 12.24
CA SER A 67 -3.17 -8.36 11.23
C SER A 67 -2.38 -7.77 10.07
N ALA A 68 -1.66 -8.63 9.36
CA ALA A 68 -0.91 -8.25 8.18
C ALA A 68 -1.30 -9.08 6.95
N ARG A 69 -1.09 -8.52 5.77
CA ARG A 69 -1.18 -9.22 4.49
C ARG A 69 -0.08 -8.80 3.54
N SER A 70 0.37 -9.74 2.74
CA SER A 70 1.29 -9.54 1.63
C SER A 70 0.57 -9.74 0.30
N PHE A 71 0.93 -8.94 -0.69
CA PHE A 71 0.47 -9.06 -2.06
C PHE A 71 1.66 -9.04 -3.00
N GLN A 72 1.59 -9.87 -4.03
CA GLN A 72 2.50 -9.85 -5.18
C GLN A 72 1.68 -9.48 -6.41
N TRP A 73 2.24 -8.67 -7.30
CA TRP A 73 1.58 -8.26 -8.52
C TRP A 73 2.57 -8.22 -9.69
N ALA A 74 2.03 -8.41 -10.89
CA ALA A 74 2.80 -8.28 -12.12
C ALA A 74 2.76 -6.86 -12.69
N ARG A 75 1.65 -6.13 -12.48
CA ARG A 75 1.42 -4.79 -13.04
C ARG A 75 0.46 -4.02 -12.14
N LEU A 76 0.97 -2.99 -11.47
CA LEU A 76 0.17 -2.19 -10.55
C LEU A 76 0.56 -0.72 -10.67
N SER A 77 -0.42 0.13 -10.98
CA SER A 77 -0.19 1.58 -11.07
C SER A 77 -0.45 2.29 -9.76
N THR A 78 -1.49 1.87 -9.02
CA THR A 78 -1.92 2.56 -7.81
C THR A 78 -2.41 1.58 -6.75
N VAL A 79 -1.96 1.77 -5.51
CA VAL A 79 -2.57 1.18 -4.31
C VAL A 79 -3.34 2.25 -3.58
N THR A 80 -4.57 1.95 -3.19
CA THR A 80 -5.38 2.84 -2.35
C THR A 80 -5.56 2.21 -0.98
N LEU A 81 -5.19 2.94 0.06
CA LEU A 81 -5.40 2.58 1.47
C LEU A 81 -6.49 3.47 2.06
N LYS A 82 -7.46 2.91 2.78
CA LYS A 82 -8.46 3.70 3.52
C LYS A 82 -9.00 2.95 4.72
N SER A 83 -9.77 3.64 5.54
CA SER A 83 -10.67 3.02 6.52
C SER A 83 -12.13 3.29 6.17
N SER A 84 -13.05 2.49 6.71
CA SER A 84 -14.50 2.71 6.57
C SER A 84 -15.08 3.68 7.60
N VAL A 85 -14.38 3.94 8.72
CA VAL A 85 -15.00 4.61 9.88
C VAL A 85 -14.17 5.72 10.51
N SER A 86 -12.85 5.58 10.59
CA SER A 86 -11.99 6.55 11.28
C SER A 86 -10.54 6.38 10.87
N THR A 87 -9.63 7.13 11.49
CA THR A 87 -8.20 6.99 11.25
C THR A 87 -7.69 5.62 11.71
N VAL A 88 -6.87 4.99 10.88
CA VAL A 88 -6.19 3.70 11.11
C VAL A 88 -4.70 3.86 10.83
N SER A 89 -3.87 3.43 11.78
CA SER A 89 -2.42 3.38 11.60
C SER A 89 -2.02 2.10 10.87
N TYR A 90 -1.04 2.22 9.98
CA TYR A 90 -0.51 1.09 9.22
C TYR A 90 1.01 1.15 9.10
N GLU A 91 1.59 -0.03 8.91
CA GLU A 91 2.96 -0.21 8.43
C GLU A 91 2.91 -0.78 7.01
N MET A 92 3.73 -0.24 6.13
CA MET A 92 3.85 -0.68 4.74
C MET A 92 5.30 -0.89 4.36
N ILE A 93 5.59 -2.04 3.78
CA ILE A 93 6.87 -2.32 3.13
C ILE A 93 6.56 -2.72 1.69
N TYR A 94 7.15 -2.06 0.71
CA TYR A 94 6.99 -2.43 -0.69
C TYR A 94 8.33 -2.48 -1.41
N SER A 95 8.43 -3.31 -2.44
CA SER A 95 9.53 -3.25 -3.39
C SER A 95 8.92 -3.37 -4.78
N ILE A 96 9.38 -2.51 -5.67
CA ILE A 96 9.14 -2.63 -7.10
C ILE A 96 10.27 -3.49 -7.66
N ASP A 97 9.96 -4.51 -8.43
CA ASP A 97 11.00 -5.29 -9.08
C ASP A 97 11.72 -4.40 -10.10
N GLY A 98 13.04 -4.45 -10.10
CA GLY A 98 13.78 -3.98 -11.26
C GLY A 98 13.37 -4.87 -12.43
N VAL A 99 12.89 -4.29 -13.53
CA VAL A 99 12.72 -5.04 -14.78
C VAL A 99 14.01 -5.82 -15.03
N GLN A 100 13.93 -7.16 -15.04
CA GLN A 100 14.99 -7.96 -15.65
C GLN A 100 15.08 -7.52 -17.11
N ALA A 101 16.22 -6.93 -17.46
CA ALA A 101 16.59 -6.66 -18.83
C ALA A 101 16.63 -7.95 -19.67
#